data_AF-A0A7S2ME54-F1
#
_entry.id   AF-A0A7S2ME54-F1
#
_cell.length_a   1.000
_cell.length_b   1.000
_cell.length_c   1.000
_cell.angle_alpha   90.00
_cell.angle_beta   90.00
_cell.angle_gamma   90.00
#
_symmetry.space_group_name_H-M   'P 1'
#
loop_
_entity.id
_entity.type
_entity.pdbx_description
1 polymer ?
#
loop_
_entity_poly.entity_id
_entity_poly.type
_entity_poly.pdbx_seq_one_letter_code
_entity_poly.pdbx_strand_id
1 'polypeptide(L)'
;NLADTIGRNLPCIVHSQNLTLGLVISRLVFAPLFMLCYTGDPATNQAGPLQLPVWSGTDLMPYLFMFLCALSNGWLTTSIFVASQGAVDPSRRDRAATLLVCLLNGGIFVGSALSFVIRYLDCTPTEANDMCNPFLKPAQNTTA
;
A
#
# COMPACT_ATOMS: atom_id res chain seq x y z
N ASN A 1 8.66 -3.50 7.85
CA ASN A 1 9.15 -2.68 8.98
C ASN A 1 10.65 -2.45 8.97
N LEU A 2 11.50 -3.49 8.97
CA LEU A 2 12.97 -3.31 8.93
C LEU A 2 13.43 -2.32 7.84
N ALA A 3 12.99 -2.52 6.60
CA ALA A 3 13.33 -1.65 5.47
C ALA A 3 12.81 -0.21 5.62
N ASP A 4 11.62 -0.01 6.21
CA ASP A 4 11.08 1.33 6.48
C ASP A 4 11.94 2.08 7.51
N THR A 5 12.33 1.40 8.58
CA THR A 5 13.25 1.96 9.59
C THR A 5 14.59 2.33 8.96
N ILE A 6 15.17 1.46 8.13
CA ILE A 6 16.41 1.77 7.39
C ILE A 6 16.22 3.01 6.52
N GLY A 7 15.14 3.07 5.74
CA GLY A 7 14.83 4.20 4.87
C GLY A 7 14.69 5.52 5.63
N ARG A 8 14.08 5.49 6.83
CA ARG A 8 13.92 6.69 7.66
C ARG A 8 15.23 7.25 8.20
N ASN A 9 16.22 6.39 8.43
CA ASN A 9 17.54 6.76 8.94
C ASN A 9 18.55 7.06 7.83
N LEU A 10 18.21 6.80 6.57
CA LEU A 10 19.06 7.16 5.44
C LEU A 10 19.11 8.70 5.27
N PRO A 11 20.29 9.27 5.00
CA PRO A 11 20.43 10.70 4.77
C PRO A 11 19.59 11.15 3.55
N CYS A 12 18.98 12.32 3.67
CA CYS A 12 18.16 12.91 2.61
C CYS A 12 19.05 13.56 1.55
N ILE A 13 19.28 12.85 0.44
CA ILE A 13 20.11 13.34 -0.68
C ILE A 13 19.25 14.06 -1.75
N VAL A 14 17.95 13.77 -1.82
CA VAL A 14 17.06 14.36 -2.83
C VAL A 14 16.39 15.62 -2.32
N HIS A 15 16.66 16.74 -2.98
CA HIS A 15 16.14 18.08 -2.63
C HIS A 15 15.15 18.65 -3.66
N SER A 16 14.96 17.96 -4.79
CA SER A 16 14.12 18.46 -5.89
C SER A 16 12.65 18.07 -5.69
N GLN A 17 11.77 19.06 -5.58
CA GLN A 17 10.32 18.87 -5.37
C GLN A 17 9.68 18.04 -6.50
N ASN A 18 10.04 18.30 -7.75
CA ASN A 18 9.51 17.58 -8.91
C ASN A 18 9.92 16.10 -8.89
N LEU A 19 11.16 15.82 -8.50
CA LEU A 19 11.66 14.45 -8.39
C LEU A 19 10.98 13.72 -7.23
N THR A 20 10.82 14.37 -6.07
CA THR A 20 10.09 13.80 -4.92
C THR A 20 8.65 13.46 -5.30
N LEU A 21 7.94 14.35 -5.99
CA LEU A 21 6.58 14.09 -6.43
C LEU A 21 6.52 12.92 -7.42
N GLY A 22 7.41 12.89 -8.42
CA GLY A 22 7.51 11.78 -9.36
C GLY A 22 7.79 10.44 -8.68
N LEU A 23 8.68 10.44 -7.68
CA LEU A 23 8.99 9.25 -6.88
C LEU A 23 7.83 8.83 -5.96
N VAL A 24 7.00 9.75 -5.47
CA VAL A 24 5.78 9.39 -4.73
C VAL A 24 4.79 8.72 -5.67
N ILE A 25 4.55 9.28 -6.85
CA ILE A 25 3.59 8.75 -7.83
C ILE A 25 4.05 7.39 -8.36
N SER A 26 5.35 7.21 -8.60
CA SER A 26 5.88 5.94 -9.10
C SER A 26 5.60 4.77 -8.15
N ARG A 27 5.39 5.01 -6.85
CA ARG A 27 5.03 3.96 -5.88
C ARG A 27 3.68 3.31 -6.14
N LEU A 28 2.81 3.93 -6.94
CA LEU A 28 1.58 3.30 -7.39
C LEU A 28 1.85 2.01 -8.18
N VAL A 29 3.04 1.84 -8.76
CA VAL A 29 3.44 0.60 -9.45
C VAL A 29 3.54 -0.61 -8.51
N PHE A 30 3.79 -0.38 -7.22
CA PHE A 30 3.90 -1.49 -6.27
C PHE A 30 2.54 -2.17 -6.04
N ALA A 31 1.42 -1.47 -6.15
CA ALA A 31 0.09 -2.05 -5.98
C ALA A 31 -0.21 -3.17 -7.00
N PRO A 32 -0.12 -2.95 -8.33
CA PRO A 32 -0.31 -4.02 -9.30
C PRO A 32 0.79 -5.09 -9.22
N LEU A 33 2.04 -4.71 -8.88
CA LEU A 33 3.12 -5.70 -8.66
C LEU A 33 2.79 -6.67 -7.51
N PHE A 34 2.23 -6.17 -6.41
CA PHE A 34 1.80 -7.03 -5.30
C PHE A 34 0.62 -7.91 -5.69
N MET A 35 -0.33 -7.41 -6.47
CA MET A 35 -1.44 -8.23 -6.97
C MET A 35 -0.97 -9.34 -7.91
N LEU A 36 0.06 -9.09 -8.74
CA LEU A 36 0.67 -10.10 -9.62
C LEU A 36 1.41 -11.20 -8.85
N CYS A 37 1.94 -10.89 -7.66
CA CYS A 37 2.59 -11.87 -6.79
C CYS A 37 1.61 -12.71 -5.95
N TYR A 38 0.31 -12.39 -5.98
CA TYR A 38 -0.69 -13.18 -5.27
C TYR A 38 -0.95 -14.48 -6.05
N THR A 39 -0.48 -15.60 -5.51
CA THR A 39 -0.73 -16.94 -6.06
C THR A 39 -2.22 -17.27 -5.89
N GLY A 40 -2.98 -17.24 -6.99
CA GLY A 40 -4.34 -17.75 -6.98
C GLY A 40 -4.38 -19.28 -7.07
N ASP A 41 -5.61 -19.79 -7.11
CA ASP A 41 -5.98 -21.19 -6.92
C ASP A 41 -5.02 -22.17 -7.66
N PRO A 42 -4.38 -23.12 -6.94
CA PRO A 42 -3.47 -24.10 -7.53
C PRO A 42 -4.11 -24.94 -8.65
N ALA A 43 -5.44 -24.98 -8.75
CA ALA A 43 -6.15 -25.69 -9.81
C ALA A 43 -6.15 -24.97 -11.18
N THR A 44 -6.00 -23.63 -11.23
CA THR A 44 -6.20 -22.84 -12.47
C THR A 44 -4.97 -22.04 -12.95
N ASN A 45 -3.88 -21.98 -12.18
CA ASN A 45 -2.68 -21.17 -12.50
C ASN A 45 -3.00 -19.68 -12.79
N GLN A 46 -4.09 -19.15 -12.23
CA GLN A 46 -4.50 -17.75 -12.38
C GLN A 46 -4.18 -16.99 -11.10
N ALA A 47 -3.53 -15.81 -11.19
CA ALA A 47 -3.23 -14.96 -10.03
C ALA A 47 -4.39 -14.00 -9.79
N GLY A 48 -5.06 -14.17 -8.64
CA GLY A 48 -6.01 -13.19 -8.10
C GLY A 48 -7.31 -12.98 -8.90
N PRO A 49 -8.11 -11.97 -8.53
CA PRO A 49 -9.44 -11.67 -9.11
C PRO A 49 -9.42 -11.42 -10.61
N LEU A 50 -8.34 -10.78 -11.07
CA LEU A 50 -8.22 -10.31 -12.45
C LEU A 50 -7.72 -11.40 -13.40
N GLN A 51 -7.62 -12.66 -12.95
CA GLN A 51 -7.09 -13.78 -13.73
C GLN A 51 -5.78 -13.41 -14.46
N LEU A 52 -4.91 -12.68 -13.77
CA LEU A 52 -3.66 -12.23 -14.36
C LEU A 52 -2.70 -13.42 -14.47
N PRO A 53 -1.83 -13.46 -15.50
CA PRO A 53 -0.84 -14.51 -15.62
C PRO A 53 0.09 -14.45 -14.40
N VAL A 54 0.08 -15.49 -13.57
CA VAL A 54 0.98 -15.64 -12.42
C VAL A 54 2.39 -15.62 -12.98
N TRP A 55 3.25 -14.73 -12.48
CA TRP A 55 4.66 -14.85 -12.78
C TRP A 55 5.19 -16.06 -12.01
N SER A 56 5.49 -17.15 -12.72
CA SER A 56 6.07 -18.37 -12.14
C SER A 56 7.43 -18.02 -11.55
N GLY A 57 7.47 -17.76 -10.25
CA GLY A 57 8.66 -17.29 -9.55
C GLY A 57 8.64 -17.76 -8.11
N THR A 58 9.84 -17.97 -7.57
CA THR A 58 10.07 -18.30 -6.17
C THR A 58 9.39 -17.29 -5.24
N ASP A 59 9.02 -17.73 -4.03
CA ASP A 59 8.39 -16.89 -2.98
C ASP A 59 9.18 -15.62 -2.62
N LEU A 60 10.38 -15.43 -3.17
CA LEU A 60 11.27 -14.30 -2.96
C LEU A 60 10.75 -12.98 -3.54
N MET A 61 10.04 -13.00 -4.68
CA MET A 61 9.58 -11.79 -5.36
C MET A 61 8.68 -10.87 -4.50
N PRO A 62 7.63 -11.38 -3.83
CA PRO A 62 6.82 -10.54 -2.95
C PRO A 62 7.64 -9.95 -1.79
N TYR A 63 8.60 -10.68 -1.22
CA TYR A 63 9.48 -10.14 -0.19
C TYR A 63 10.38 -9.02 -0.72
N LEU A 64 10.88 -9.14 -1.95
CA LEU A 64 11.71 -8.12 -2.58
C LEU A 64 10.90 -6.84 -2.86
N PHE A 65 9.69 -6.96 -3.42
CA PHE A 65 8.82 -5.81 -3.63
C PHE A 65 8.38 -5.17 -2.30
N MET A 66 8.09 -5.97 -1.28
CA MET A 66 7.78 -5.48 0.06
C MET A 66 8.97 -4.71 0.65
N PHE A 67 10.19 -5.23 0.50
CA PHE A 67 11.40 -4.56 0.95
C PHE A 67 11.59 -3.21 0.26
N LEU A 68 11.50 -3.14 -1.07
CA LEU A 68 11.66 -1.91 -1.84
C LEU A 68 10.54 -0.89 -1.56
N CYS A 69 9.29 -1.35 -1.46
CA CYS A 69 8.15 -0.49 -1.13
C CYS A 69 8.28 0.10 0.29
N ALA A 70 8.70 -0.71 1.26
CA ALA A 70 8.92 -0.24 2.63
C ALA A 70 10.15 0.69 2.74
N LEU A 71 11.25 0.37 2.07
CA LEU A 71 12.44 1.22 2.05
C LEU A 71 12.15 2.60 1.45
N SER A 72 11.50 2.62 0.28
CA SER A 72 11.07 3.87 -0.36
C SER A 72 10.08 4.65 0.51
N ASN A 73 9.21 3.97 1.27
CA ASN A 73 8.30 4.61 2.22
C ASN A 73 9.03 5.43 3.27
N GLY A 74 9.95 4.79 3.97
CA GLY A 74 10.69 5.44 5.05
C GLY A 74 11.51 6.61 4.53
N TRP A 75 12.21 6.40 3.41
CA TRP A 75 13.11 7.39 2.85
C TRP A 75 12.39 8.63 2.27
N LEU A 76 11.30 8.43 1.50
CA LEU A 76 10.52 9.55 0.98
C LEU A 76 9.80 10.31 2.09
N THR A 77 9.26 9.61 3.09
CA THR A 77 8.59 10.27 4.22
C THR A 77 9.58 11.19 4.94
N THR A 78 10.76 10.69 5.33
CA THR A 78 11.77 11.52 5.98
C THR A 78 12.20 12.69 5.09
N SER A 79 12.42 12.46 3.79
CA SER A 79 12.81 13.51 2.83
C SER A 79 11.77 14.63 2.75
N ILE A 80 10.48 14.30 2.68
CA ILE A 80 9.39 15.28 2.62
C ILE A 80 9.30 16.05 3.94
N PHE A 81 9.38 15.36 5.09
CA PHE A 81 9.34 16.02 6.39
C PHE A 81 10.50 17.00 6.54
N VAL A 82 11.74 16.60 6.22
CA VAL A 82 12.92 17.48 6.31
C VAL A 82 12.81 18.65 5.33
N ALA A 83 12.46 18.41 4.06
CA ALA A 83 12.34 19.46 3.06
C ALA A 83 11.23 20.48 3.41
N SER A 84 10.12 20.01 3.99
CA SER A 84 8.99 20.88 4.38
C SER A 84 9.39 21.95 5.40
N GLN A 85 10.33 21.63 6.31
CA GLN A 85 10.79 22.57 7.34
C GLN A 85 11.64 23.70 6.75
N GLY A 86 12.27 23.48 5.60
CA GLY A 86 13.03 24.50 4.86
C GLY A 86 12.13 25.45 4.07
N ALA A 87 10.92 25.03 3.70
CA ALA A 87 9.98 25.81 2.90
C ALA A 87 9.07 26.74 3.73
N VAL A 88 9.12 26.65 5.06
CA VAL A 88 8.24 27.37 5.98
C VAL A 88 9.06 28.18 6.99
N ASP A 89 8.57 29.36 7.34
CA ASP A 89 9.15 30.19 8.40
C ASP A 89 9.35 29.42 9.70
N PRO A 90 10.46 29.63 10.43
CA PRO A 90 10.76 28.92 11.68
C PRO A 90 9.63 28.98 12.71
N SER A 91 8.89 30.08 12.78
CA SER A 91 7.77 30.29 13.72
C SER A 91 6.52 29.47 13.40
N ARG A 92 6.43 28.88 12.20
CA ARG A 92 5.26 28.12 11.72
C ARG A 92 5.56 26.64 11.47
N ARG A 93 6.80 26.21 11.71
CA ARG A 93 7.29 24.84 11.50
C ARG A 93 6.45 23.78 12.22
N ASP A 94 6.07 24.05 13.47
CA ASP A 94 5.24 23.11 14.25
C ASP A 94 3.88 22.88 13.59
N ARG A 95 3.23 23.96 13.14
CA ARG A 95 1.93 23.87 12.46
C ARG A 95 2.04 23.13 11.12
N ALA A 96 3.11 23.38 10.37
CA ALA A 96 3.38 22.69 9.11
C ALA A 96 3.61 21.18 9.33
N ALA A 97 4.35 20.81 10.37
CA ALA A 97 4.57 19.41 10.74
C ALA A 97 3.25 18.73 11.14
N THR A 98 2.40 19.38 11.93
CA THR A 98 1.08 18.85 12.30
C THR A 98 0.20 18.63 11.07
N LEU A 99 0.18 19.57 10.12
CA LEU A 99 -0.58 19.45 8.88
C LEU A 99 -0.08 18.28 8.03
N LEU A 100 1.24 18.10 7.95
CA LEU A 100 1.85 16.99 7.21
C LEU A 100 1.48 15.62 7.82
N VAL A 101 1.49 15.50 9.14
CA VAL A 101 1.03 14.29 9.85
C VAL A 101 -0.47 14.05 9.63
N CYS A 102 -1.28 15.11 9.64
CA CYS A 102 -2.71 15.01 9.36
C CYS A 102 -2.97 14.47 7.95
N LEU A 103 -2.28 15.01 6.93
CA LEU A 103 -2.39 14.52 5.55
C LEU A 103 -1.89 13.08 5.40
N LEU A 104 -0.81 12.72 6.11
CA LEU A 104 -0.31 11.35 6.13
C LEU A 104 -1.36 10.37 6.68
N ASN A 105 -1.97 10.70 7.82
CA ASN A 105 -3.03 9.89 8.41
C ASN A 105 -4.28 9.84 7.53
N GLY A 106 -4.63 10.95 6.87
CA GLY A 106 -5.69 10.99 5.88
C GLY A 106 -5.43 10.03 4.72
N GLY A 107 -4.20 10.01 4.20
CA GLY A 107 -3.78 9.06 3.15
C GLY A 107 -3.88 7.60 3.61
N ILE A 108 -3.47 7.29 4.84
CA ILE A 108 -3.62 5.95 5.43
C ILE A 108 -5.09 5.56 5.51
N PHE A 109 -5.95 6.45 6.00
CA PHE A 109 -7.39 6.21 6.10
C PHE A 109 -8.02 5.93 4.74
N VAL A 110 -7.72 6.77 3.73
CA VAL A 110 -8.21 6.58 2.36
C VAL A 110 -7.69 5.27 1.78
N GLY A 111 -6.41 4.94 1.99
CA GLY A 111 -5.82 3.68 1.57
C GLY A 111 -6.50 2.47 2.22
N SER A 112 -6.78 2.52 3.52
CA SER A 112 -7.52 1.46 4.22
C SER A 112 -8.94 1.30 3.69
N ALA A 113 -9.66 2.41 3.44
CA ALA A 113 -10.99 2.38 2.84
C ALA A 113 -10.96 1.77 1.43
N LEU A 114 -9.98 2.15 0.60
CA LEU A 114 -9.82 1.61 -0.74
C LEU A 114 -9.52 0.11 -0.74
N SER A 115 -8.74 -0.39 0.23
CA SER A 115 -8.48 -1.83 0.38
C SER A 115 -9.77 -2.65 0.58
N PHE A 116 -10.75 -2.12 1.30
CA PHE A 116 -12.06 -2.78 1.43
C PHE A 116 -12.82 -2.81 0.11
N VAL A 117 -12.77 -1.73 -0.66
CA VAL A 117 -13.41 -1.67 -1.99
C VAL A 117 -12.78 -2.68 -2.93
N ILE A 118 -11.44 -2.75 -2.98
CA ILE A 118 -10.72 -3.72 -3.80
C ILE A 118 -11.13 -5.14 -3.41
N ARG A 119 -11.13 -5.46 -2.11
CA ARG A 119 -11.56 -6.78 -1.62
C ARG A 119 -13.01 -7.08 -1.99
N TYR A 120 -13.91 -6.11 -1.89
CA TYR A 120 -15.31 -6.28 -2.30
C TYR A 120 -15.46 -6.58 -3.80
N LEU A 121 -14.66 -5.94 -4.65
CA LEU A 121 -14.65 -6.19 -6.11
C LEU A 121 -14.04 -7.55 -6.48
N ASP A 122 -13.12 -8.05 -5.65
CA ASP A 122 -12.42 -9.33 -5.82
C ASP A 122 -13.32 -10.55 -5.47
N CYS A 123 -14.33 -10.33 -4.64
CA CYS A 123 -15.24 -11.38 -4.21
C CYS A 123 -16.00 -12.04 -5.37
N THR A 124 -15.73 -13.33 -5.60
CA THR A 124 -16.52 -14.16 -6.51
C THR A 124 -17.85 -14.60 -5.85
N PRO A 125 -18.92 -14.89 -6.64
CA PRO A 125 -20.26 -15.22 -6.11
C PRO A 125 -20.30 -16.45 -5.19
N THR A 126 -19.32 -17.36 -5.31
CA THR A 126 -19.23 -18.60 -4.53
C THR A 126 -18.68 -18.40 -3.11
N GLU A 127 -17.94 -17.32 -2.84
CA GLU A 127 -17.42 -16.98 -1.49
C GLU A 127 -18.19 -15.85 -0.79
N ALA A 128 -19.20 -15.29 -1.48
CA ALA A 128 -19.99 -14.16 -1.00
C ALA A 128 -20.77 -14.43 0.30
N ASN A 129 -21.00 -15.70 0.64
CA ASN A 129 -21.83 -16.09 1.79
C ASN A 129 -21.09 -16.26 3.12
N ASP A 130 -19.75 -16.39 3.14
CA ASP A 130 -19.01 -16.68 4.39
C ASP A 130 -17.77 -15.81 4.67
N MET A 131 -17.03 -15.30 3.66
CA MET A 131 -15.72 -14.64 3.93
C MET A 131 -15.57 -13.21 3.41
N CYS A 132 -16.47 -12.77 2.52
CA CYS A 132 -16.31 -11.52 1.78
C CYS A 132 -17.02 -10.32 2.41
N ASN A 133 -18.11 -10.56 3.14
CA ASN A 133 -18.82 -9.52 3.87
C ASN A 133 -18.96 -9.94 5.35
N PRO A 134 -18.14 -9.38 6.26
CA PRO A 134 -18.22 -9.72 7.69
C PRO A 134 -19.55 -9.30 8.35
N PHE A 135 -20.40 -8.56 7.63
CA PHE A 135 -21.72 -8.10 8.10
C PHE A 135 -22.89 -8.93 7.58
N LEU A 136 -22.68 -9.83 6.61
CA LEU A 136 -23.70 -10.79 6.20
C LEU A 136 -23.50 -12.07 7.03
N LYS A 137 -24.49 -12.42 7.85
CA LYS A 137 -24.54 -13.75 8.47
C LYS A 137 -24.77 -14.79 7.37
N PRO A 138 -24.09 -15.95 7.42
CA PRO A 138 -24.43 -17.04 6.52
C PRO A 138 -25.90 -17.41 6.70
N ALA A 139 -26.62 -17.53 5.59
CA ALA A 139 -27.98 -18.05 5.59
C ALA A 139 -27.92 -19.46 6.18
N GLN A 140 -28.46 -19.64 7.38
CA GLN A 140 -28.62 -20.98 7.94
C GLN A 140 -29.55 -21.77 7.00
N ASN A 141 -28.98 -22.74 6.30
CA ASN A 141 -29.74 -23.76 5.58
C ASN A 141 -30.63 -24.47 6.60
N THR A 142 -31.86 -24.01 6.70
CA THR A 142 -32.91 -24.64 7.49
C THR A 142 -33.50 -25.73 6.61
N THR A 143 -32.82 -26.87 6.52
CA THR A 143 -33.40 -28.08 5.94
C THR A 143 -34.29 -28.71 7.01
N ALA A 144 -35.61 -28.50 6.85
CA ALA A 144 -36.65 -29.33 7.47
C ALA A 144 -36.98 -30.52 6.56
#